data_AF-A0A1F4DVP6-F1
#
_entry.id   AF-A0A1F4DVP6-F1
#
_cell.length_a   1.000
_cell.length_b   1.000
_cell.length_c   1.000
_cell.angle_alpha   90.00
_cell.angle_beta   90.00
_cell.angle_gamma   90.00
#
_symmetry.space_group_name_H-M   'P 1'
#
loop_
_entity.id
_entity.type
_entity.pdbx_description
1 polymer ?
#
loop_
_entity_poly.entity_id
_entity_poly.type
_entity_poly.pdbx_seq_one_letter_code
_entity_poly.pdbx_strand_id
1 'polypeptide(L)' 'MTDHEKARKKILHILNDGEDELSGRMIEAHALRHEVRVVDLRRSDVSYERLVDEILAHDKVISW' A
#
# COMPACT_ATOMS: atom_id res chain seq x y z
N MET A 1 3.86 -18.28 23.06
CA MET A 1 4.99 -17.39 22.68
C MET A 1 5.93 -18.26 21.87
N THR A 2 6.16 -18.07 20.57
CA THR A 2 6.42 -16.81 19.85
C THR A 2 6.09 -16.96 18.36
N ASP A 3 4.89 -16.58 17.94
CA ASP A 3 4.83 -15.87 16.66
C ASP A 3 5.40 -14.50 16.98
N HIS A 4 6.36 -14.01 16.18
CA HIS A 4 6.67 -12.59 16.23
C HIS A 4 5.34 -11.84 16.29
N GLU A 5 5.15 -10.98 17.29
CA GLU A 5 4.24 -9.85 17.14
C GLU A 5 4.64 -9.23 15.80
N LYS A 6 3.89 -9.56 14.75
CA LYS A 6 4.25 -9.21 13.38
C LYS A 6 4.17 -7.70 13.40
N ALA A 7 5.33 -7.04 13.52
CA ALA A 7 5.39 -5.61 13.74
C ALA A 7 4.46 -4.94 12.73
N ARG A 8 3.63 -4.01 13.21
CA ARG A 8 2.67 -3.32 12.34
C ARG A 8 3.44 -2.63 11.23
N LYS A 9 3.39 -3.20 10.02
CA LYS A 9 4.11 -2.69 8.85
C LYS A 9 3.34 -1.55 8.19
N LYS A 10 4.07 -0.71 7.49
CA LYS A 10 3.55 0.24 6.50
C LYS A 10 3.53 -0.43 5.13
N ILE A 11 2.35 -0.57 4.55
CA ILE A 11 2.14 -1.19 3.24
C ILE A 11 1.61 -0.12 2.28
N LEU A 12 2.33 0.08 1.18
CA LEU A 12 1.91 0.93 0.08
C LEU A 12 1.30 0.07 -1.03
N HIS A 13 0.07 0.36 -1.41
CA HIS A 13 -0.56 -0.15 -2.63
C HIS A 13 -0.53 0.93 -3.71
N ILE A 14 0.06 0.61 -4.86
CA ILE A 14 0.08 1.46 -6.05
C ILE A 14 -0.89 0.86 -7.06
N LEU A 15 -1.93 1.61 -7.41
CA LEU A 15 -2.96 1.23 -8.36
C LEU A 15 -2.68 1.93 -9.68
N ASN A 16 -2.27 1.16 -10.70
CA ASN A 16 -1.98 1.70 -12.03
C ASN A 16 -3.28 1.98 -12.81
N ASP A 17 -4.24 1.05 -12.74
CA ASP A 17 -5.53 1.13 -13.44
C ASP A 17 -6.72 1.44 -12.52
N GLY A 18 -6.42 1.74 -11.25
CA GLY A 18 -7.41 1.93 -10.18
C GLY A 18 -7.66 0.69 -9.35
N GLU A 19 -8.64 0.80 -8.47
CA GLU A 19 -9.06 -0.31 -7.62
C GLU A 19 -9.98 -1.26 -8.39
N ASP A 20 -9.64 -2.55 -8.33
CA ASP A 20 -10.47 -3.67 -8.79
C ASP A 20 -10.87 -4.57 -7.59
N GLU A 21 -11.69 -5.58 -7.84
CA GLU A 21 -12.23 -6.44 -6.77
C GLU A 21 -11.14 -7.21 -5.99
N LEU A 22 -10.03 -7.56 -6.65
CA LEU A 22 -8.95 -8.30 -6.00
C LEU A 22 -8.07 -7.37 -5.16
N SER A 23 -7.67 -6.24 -5.72
CA SER A 23 -6.87 -5.22 -5.05
C SER A 23 -7.61 -4.63 -3.85
N GLY A 24 -8.91 -4.33 -3.98
CA GLY A 24 -9.75 -3.86 -2.88
C GLY A 24 -9.80 -4.83 -1.71
N ARG A 25 -10.12 -6.11 -1.96
CA ARG A 25 -10.12 -7.15 -0.90
C ARG A 25 -8.76 -7.31 -0.23
N MET A 26 -7.68 -7.19 -1.00
CA MET A 26 -6.33 -7.32 -0.46
C MET A 26 -5.92 -6.10 0.38
N ILE A 27 -6.31 -4.90 -0.03
CA ILE A 27 -6.14 -3.65 0.73
C ILE A 27 -6.87 -3.76 2.06
N GLU A 28 -8.14 -4.18 2.05
CA GLU A 28 -8.95 -4.39 3.25
C GLU A 28 -8.29 -5.42 4.19
N ALA A 29 -7.88 -6.57 3.66
CA ALA A 29 -7.25 -7.63 4.44
C ALA A 29 -5.95 -7.16 5.11
N HIS A 30 -5.13 -6.35 4.41
CA HIS A 30 -3.93 -5.77 5.00
C HIS A 30 -4.25 -4.70 6.05
N ALA A 31 -5.24 -3.85 5.81
CA ALA A 31 -5.63 -2.76 6.71
C ALA A 31 -6.09 -3.25 8.09
N LEU A 32 -6.57 -4.50 8.19
CA LEU A 32 -6.92 -5.13 9.47
C LEU A 32 -5.75 -5.24 10.45
N ARG A 33 -4.50 -5.28 9.97
CA ARG A 33 -3.32 -5.57 10.81
C ARG A 33 -2.13 -4.64 10.56
N HIS A 34 -2.19 -3.82 9.52
CA HIS A 34 -1.08 -3.00 9.04
C HIS A 34 -1.55 -1.58 8.73
N GLU A 35 -0.61 -0.64 8.74
CA GLU A 35 -0.86 0.71 8.23
C GLU A 35 -0.83 0.64 6.71
N VAL A 36 -1.92 1.01 6.06
CA VAL A 36 -2.07 0.90 4.60
C VAL A 36 -2.23 2.28 3.98
N ARG A 37 -1.41 2.54 2.96
CA ARG A 37 -1.51 3.69 2.08
C ARG A 37 -1.85 3.21 0.68
N VAL A 38 -2.75 3.92 0.00
CA VAL A 38 -3.13 3.63 -1.39
C VAL A 38 -2.83 4.86 -2.23
N VAL A 39 -2.15 4.65 -3.36
CA VAL A 39 -1.88 5.66 -4.37
C VAL A 39 -2.48 5.18 -5.69
N ASP A 40 -3.44 5.93 -6.22
CA ASP A 40 -4.03 5.68 -7.54
C ASP A 40 -3.36 6.60 -8.57
N LEU A 41 -2.57 6.02 -9.48
CA LEU A 41 -1.79 6.76 -10.48
C LEU A 41 -2.64 7.39 -11.58
N ARG A 42 -3.92 7.02 -11.69
CA ARG A 42 -4.85 7.71 -12.61
C ARG A 42 -5.20 9.10 -12.10
N ARG A 43 -5.00 9.36 -10.81
CA ARG A 43 -5.21 10.69 -10.25
C ARG A 43 -4.01 11.56 -10.58
N SER A 44 -4.28 12.74 -11.15
CA SER A 44 -3.25 13.69 -11.59
C SER A 44 -2.51 14.41 -10.45
N ASP A 45 -2.78 14.06 -9.17
CA ASP A 45 -2.22 14.69 -7.98
C ASP A 45 -0.97 13.98 -7.42
N VAL A 46 -0.49 12.93 -8.10
CA VAL A 46 0.69 12.15 -7.69
C VAL A 46 1.90 12.56 -8.53
N SER A 47 2.82 13.33 -7.95
CA SER A 47 4.13 13.56 -8.57
C SER A 47 5.03 12.34 -8.41
N TYR A 48 5.97 12.18 -9.34
CA TYR A 48 6.93 11.08 -9.32
C TYR A 48 7.81 11.11 -8.07
N GLU A 49 8.28 12.30 -7.67
CA GLU A 49 9.11 12.49 -6.48
C GLU A 49 8.36 12.06 -5.22
N ARG A 50 7.09 12.46 -5.09
CA ARG A 50 6.25 12.04 -3.97
C ARG A 50 6.01 10.54 -3.97
N LEU A 51 5.86 9.91 -5.14
CA LEU A 51 5.72 8.47 -5.23
C LEU A 51 6.99 7.75 -4.77
N VAL A 52 8.17 8.25 -5.14
CA VAL A 52 9.46 7.72 -4.68
C VAL A 52 9.59 7.85 -3.15
N ASP A 53 9.21 9.01 -2.59
CA ASP A 53 9.23 9.22 -1.15
C ASP A 53 8.30 8.23 -0.42
N GLU A 54 7.10 8.01 -0.94
CA GLU A 54 6.16 7.02 -0.40
C GLU A 54 6.74 5.60 -0.49
N ILE A 55 7.37 5.21 -1.61
CA ILE A 55 8.01 3.89 -1.75
C ILE A 55 9.09 3.67 -0.69
N LEU A 56 9.92 4.68 -0.42
CA LEU A 56 11.00 4.59 0.57
C LEU A 56 10.50 4.61 2.01
N ALA A 57 9.34 5.22 2.28
CA ALA A 57 8.75 5.34 3.61
C ALA A 57 7.97 4.09 4.08
N HIS A 58 7.77 3.10 3.20
CA HIS A 58 6.98 1.90 3.49
C HIS A 58 7.84 0.63 3.56
N ASP A 59 7.44 -0.30 4.43
CA ASP A 59 8.13 -1.59 4.60
C ASP A 59 7.85 -2.57 3.46
N LYS A 60 6.72 -2.39 2.78
CA LYS A 60 6.27 -3.22 1.66
C LYS A 60 5.54 -2.38 0.64
N VAL A 61 5.85 -2.60 -0.63
CA VAL A 61 5.15 -2.00 -1.77
C VAL A 61 4.52 -3.10 -2.60
N ILE A 62 3.26 -2.91 -3.01
CA ILE A 62 2.51 -3.81 -3.88
C ILE A 62 1.96 -2.97 -5.03
N SER A 63 2.41 -3.27 -6.25
CA SER A 63 1.87 -2.67 -7.47
C SER A 63 0.86 -3.61 -8.09
N TRP A 64 -0.28 -3.04 -8.51
CA TRP A 64 -1.35 -3.74 -9.24
C TRP A 64 -1.31 -3.39 -10.72
#